data_AF-A0A821RBB9-F1
#
_entry.id   AF-A0A821RBB9-F1
#
_cell.length_a   1.000
_cell.length_b   1.000
_cell.length_c   1.000
_cell.angle_alpha   90.00
_cell.angle_beta   90.00
_cell.angle_gamma   90.00
#
_symmetry.space_group_name_H-M   'P 1'
#
loop_
_entity.id
_entity.type
_entity.pdbx_description
1 polymer ?
#
loop_
_entity_poly.entity_id
_entity_poly.type
_entity_poly.pdbx_seq_one_letter_code
_entity_poly.pdbx_strand_id
1 'polypeptide(L)'
;YEITSRQELYDSLLNGDIDAGFMDIGVAEYITNNVFCNLTLVGADFDASAFGIVFRKNWLYEQDLDVNILSLRESGVLDDLKLKWFQIYNCPDSSDLSTATSMGVTTMAGLFVTFGVISLLSLLLFAWTRRFLIKDILFKLMNRNNSLVEQQVSNTKRSSKTRKDSRISQRSSFNIVHF
;
A
#
# COMPACT_ATOMS: atom_id res chain seq x y z
N TYR A 1 -0.96 -27.31 -20.99
CA TYR A 1 -1.39 -26.68 -22.24
C TYR A 1 -0.27 -26.97 -23.24
N GLU A 2 -0.57 -27.61 -24.38
CA GLU A 2 0.44 -27.84 -25.42
C GLU A 2 0.31 -26.71 -26.43
N ILE A 3 1.33 -25.86 -26.50
CA ILE A 3 1.37 -24.77 -27.47
C ILE A 3 1.93 -25.35 -28.77
N THR A 4 1.13 -25.34 -29.81
CA THR A 4 1.48 -26.03 -31.07
C THR A 4 2.12 -25.06 -32.07
N SER A 5 1.89 -23.76 -31.89
CA SER A 5 2.38 -22.72 -32.81
C SER A 5 2.96 -21.50 -32.08
N ARG A 6 3.88 -20.80 -32.74
CA ARG A 6 4.43 -19.54 -32.22
C ARG A 6 3.37 -18.45 -32.08
N GLN A 7 2.37 -18.42 -32.96
CA GLN A 7 1.29 -17.43 -32.87
C GLN A 7 0.44 -17.64 -31.62
N GLU A 8 0.06 -18.90 -31.36
CA GLU A 8 -0.65 -19.28 -30.14
C GLU A 8 0.15 -18.94 -28.87
N LEU A 9 1.48 -19.08 -28.90
CA LEU A 9 2.35 -18.62 -27.82
C LEU A 9 2.22 -17.11 -27.59
N TYR A 10 2.31 -16.31 -28.65
CA TYR A 10 2.20 -14.85 -28.54
C TYR A 10 0.83 -14.43 -28.04
N ASP A 11 -0.24 -15.01 -28.57
CA ASP A 11 -1.61 -14.70 -28.16
C ASP A 11 -1.82 -15.04 -26.68
N SER A 12 -1.32 -16.19 -26.22
CA SER A 12 -1.42 -16.60 -24.81
C SER A 12 -0.62 -15.69 -23.87
N LEU A 13 0.56 -15.22 -24.31
CA LEU A 13 1.37 -14.23 -23.55
C LEU A 13 0.65 -12.88 -23.46
N LEU A 14 0.06 -12.42 -24.57
CA LEU A 14 -0.62 -11.12 -24.62
C LEU A 14 -1.94 -11.12 -23.85
N ASN A 15 -2.65 -12.25 -23.84
CA ASN A 15 -3.89 -12.42 -23.08
C ASN A 15 -3.64 -12.63 -21.58
N GLY A 16 -2.39 -12.91 -21.17
CA GLY A 16 -2.04 -13.20 -19.78
C GLY A 16 -2.43 -14.62 -19.33
N ASP A 17 -2.65 -15.54 -20.27
CA ASP A 17 -2.89 -16.95 -19.97
C ASP A 17 -1.59 -17.66 -19.52
N ILE A 18 -0.44 -17.15 -19.97
CA ILE A 18 0.89 -17.57 -19.57
C ILE A 18 1.76 -16.35 -19.22
N ASP A 19 2.58 -16.48 -18.18
CA ASP A 19 3.45 -15.38 -17.72
C ASP A 19 4.79 -15.32 -18.47
N ALA A 20 5.27 -16.45 -18.99
CA ALA A 20 6.57 -16.56 -19.63
C ALA A 20 6.61 -17.63 -20.71
N GLY A 21 7.43 -17.40 -21.73
CA GLY A 21 7.71 -18.34 -22.83
C GLY A 21 9.19 -18.30 -23.21
N PHE A 22 9.72 -19.45 -23.63
CA PHE A 22 11.11 -19.57 -24.09
C PHE A 22 11.19 -19.37 -25.60
N MET A 23 12.15 -18.55 -26.04
CA MET A 23 12.39 -18.26 -27.45
C MET A 23 13.88 -18.08 -27.71
N ASP A 24 14.27 -18.19 -28.98
CA ASP A 24 15.59 -17.79 -29.44
C ASP A 24 15.77 -16.26 -29.28
N ILE A 25 16.96 -15.86 -28.85
CA ILE A 25 17.26 -14.46 -28.51
C ILE A 25 17.06 -13.51 -29.69
N GLY A 26 17.45 -13.87 -30.90
CA GLY A 26 17.33 -12.99 -32.07
C GLY A 26 15.87 -12.74 -32.46
N VAL A 27 15.03 -13.77 -32.29
CA VAL A 27 13.58 -13.66 -32.50
C VAL A 27 12.94 -12.86 -31.37
N ALA A 28 13.32 -13.12 -30.13
CA ALA A 28 12.78 -12.44 -28.97
C ALA A 28 13.09 -10.93 -29.02
N GLU A 29 14.36 -10.54 -29.24
CA GLU A 29 14.79 -9.14 -29.36
C GLU A 29 14.00 -8.41 -30.45
N TYR A 30 13.86 -9.03 -31.63
CA TYR A 30 13.10 -8.42 -32.72
C TYR A 30 11.64 -8.20 -32.32
N ILE A 31 10.99 -9.22 -31.74
CA ILE A 31 9.56 -9.19 -31.41
C ILE A 31 9.26 -8.18 -30.30
N THR A 32 10.06 -8.16 -29.22
CA THR A 32 9.86 -7.22 -28.12
C THR A 32 10.11 -5.77 -28.54
N ASN A 33 11.07 -5.53 -29.44
CA ASN A 33 11.45 -4.17 -29.85
C ASN A 33 10.60 -3.62 -31.01
N ASN A 34 9.99 -4.49 -31.83
CA ASN A 34 9.29 -4.07 -33.06
C ASN A 34 7.81 -4.41 -33.11
N VAL A 35 7.38 -5.52 -32.50
CA VAL A 35 6.04 -6.07 -32.71
C VAL A 35 5.17 -5.90 -31.47
N PHE A 36 5.67 -6.34 -30.31
CA PHE A 36 4.93 -6.36 -29.05
C PHE A 36 5.65 -5.56 -27.97
N CYS A 37 5.36 -4.27 -27.92
CA CYS A 37 5.96 -3.33 -26.96
C CYS A 37 5.57 -3.56 -25.50
N ASN A 38 4.57 -4.42 -25.25
CA ASN A 38 4.13 -4.80 -23.91
C ASN A 38 4.94 -5.98 -23.34
N LEU A 39 5.71 -6.67 -24.18
CA LEU A 39 6.54 -7.80 -23.77
C LEU A 39 7.97 -7.34 -23.55
N THR A 40 8.62 -7.93 -22.56
CA THR A 40 10.03 -7.67 -22.24
C THR A 40 10.80 -8.97 -22.17
N LEU A 41 12.08 -8.91 -22.54
CA LEU A 41 13.00 -10.01 -22.33
C LEU A 41 13.46 -10.00 -20.87
N VAL A 42 13.41 -11.16 -20.21
CA VAL A 42 13.76 -11.30 -18.79
C VAL A 42 14.96 -12.23 -18.65
N GLY A 43 16.00 -11.74 -17.97
CA GLY A 43 17.19 -12.52 -17.64
C GLY A 43 18.29 -12.47 -18.71
N ALA A 44 19.25 -13.38 -18.57
CA ALA A 44 20.33 -13.57 -19.53
C ALA A 44 20.08 -14.82 -20.37
N ASP A 45 20.74 -14.90 -21.52
CA ASP A 45 20.67 -16.05 -22.42
C ASP A 45 21.03 -17.34 -21.67
N PHE A 46 20.13 -18.33 -21.74
CA PHE A 46 20.31 -19.60 -21.04
C PHE A 46 21.30 -20.53 -21.75
N ASP A 47 21.51 -20.33 -23.06
CA ASP A 47 22.42 -21.10 -23.89
C ASP A 47 23.02 -20.22 -24.99
N ALA A 48 24.30 -20.43 -25.29
CA ALA A 48 25.01 -19.72 -26.34
C ALA A 48 24.77 -20.44 -27.67
N SER A 49 23.66 -20.12 -28.33
CA SER A 49 23.35 -20.62 -29.66
C SER A 49 23.98 -19.74 -30.75
N ALA A 50 24.57 -20.38 -31.77
CA ALA A 50 25.15 -19.70 -32.92
C ALA A 50 24.53 -20.20 -34.23
N PHE A 51 24.22 -19.27 -35.12
CA PHE A 51 23.76 -19.59 -36.47
C PHE A 51 24.96 -19.89 -37.38
N GLY A 52 24.85 -20.95 -38.18
CA GLY A 52 25.86 -21.35 -39.16
C GLY A 52 25.26 -21.53 -40.55
N ILE A 53 26.07 -21.32 -41.58
CA ILE A 53 25.71 -21.62 -42.97
C ILE A 53 26.25 -23.00 -43.30
N VAL A 54 25.40 -23.88 -43.85
CA VAL A 54 25.80 -25.25 -44.20
C VAL A 54 25.85 -25.40 -45.71
N PHE A 55 26.95 -25.92 -46.23
CA PHE A 55 27.17 -26.20 -47.65
C PHE A 55 27.61 -27.67 -47.86
N ARG A 56 27.60 -28.13 -49.11
CA ARG A 56 28.01 -29.50 -49.45
C ARG A 56 29.50 -29.69 -49.22
N LYS A 57 29.90 -30.89 -48.79
CA LYS A 57 31.30 -31.25 -48.62
C LYS A 57 32.10 -31.04 -49.92
N ASN A 58 33.30 -30.46 -49.80
CA ASN A 58 34.19 -30.10 -50.90
C ASN A 58 33.59 -29.03 -51.85
N TRP A 59 32.94 -28.01 -51.29
CA TRP A 59 32.47 -26.89 -52.10
C TRP A 59 33.65 -26.00 -52.50
N LEU A 60 33.77 -25.70 -53.79
CA LEU A 60 34.90 -24.97 -54.36
C LEU A 60 35.16 -23.59 -53.70
N TYR A 61 34.10 -22.96 -53.18
CA TYR A 61 34.15 -21.60 -52.61
C TYR A 61 34.08 -21.56 -51.08
N GLU A 62 34.24 -22.70 -50.41
CA GLU A 62 34.23 -22.80 -48.95
C GLU A 62 35.23 -21.82 -48.31
N GLN A 63 36.49 -21.85 -48.77
CA GLN A 63 37.54 -20.99 -48.23
C GLN A 63 37.30 -19.50 -48.53
N ASP A 64 36.83 -19.18 -49.73
CA ASP A 64 36.55 -17.79 -50.12
C ASP A 64 35.39 -17.20 -49.30
N LEU A 65 34.35 -18.00 -49.00
CA LEU A 65 33.23 -17.58 -48.17
C LEU A 65 33.69 -17.27 -46.74
N ASP A 66 34.47 -18.16 -46.14
CA ASP A 66 34.94 -18.00 -44.76
C ASP A 66 35.80 -16.74 -44.59
N VAL A 67 36.72 -16.48 -45.53
CA VAL A 67 37.56 -15.28 -45.51
C VAL A 67 36.72 -14.02 -45.66
N ASN A 68 35.74 -14.02 -46.56
CA ASN A 68 34.85 -12.88 -46.74
C ASN A 68 33.97 -12.60 -45.52
N ILE A 69 33.44 -13.65 -44.87
CA ILE A 69 32.66 -13.49 -43.63
C ILE A 69 33.54 -12.93 -42.50
N LEU A 70 34.77 -13.40 -42.38
CA LEU A 70 35.71 -12.84 -41.38
C LEU A 70 35.99 -11.36 -41.65
N SER A 71 36.22 -10.99 -42.91
CA SER A 71 36.42 -9.59 -43.31
C SER A 71 35.19 -8.71 -43.02
N LEU A 72 33.98 -9.22 -43.21
CA LEU A 72 32.74 -8.50 -42.86
C LEU A 72 32.57 -8.29 -41.35
N ARG A 73 33.05 -9.24 -40.52
CA ARG A 73 33.09 -9.09 -39.07
C ARG A 73 34.15 -8.07 -38.64
N GLU A 74 35.36 -8.16 -39.19
CA GLU A 74 36.46 -7.24 -38.87
C GLU A 74 36.17 -5.80 -39.30
N SER A 75 35.46 -5.62 -40.42
CA SER A 75 35.03 -4.31 -40.91
C SER A 75 33.83 -3.72 -40.16
N GLY A 76 33.17 -4.48 -39.27
CA GLY A 76 32.00 -4.03 -38.51
C GLY A 76 30.67 -4.00 -39.28
N VAL A 77 30.66 -4.37 -40.57
CA VAL A 77 29.45 -4.37 -41.41
C VAL A 77 28.37 -5.30 -40.84
N LEU A 78 28.77 -6.39 -40.20
CA LEU A 78 27.84 -7.30 -39.55
C LEU A 78 27.12 -6.65 -38.35
N ASP A 79 27.83 -5.82 -37.59
CA ASP A 79 27.24 -5.09 -36.46
C ASP A 79 26.25 -4.04 -36.97
N ASP A 80 26.59 -3.32 -38.05
CA ASP A 80 25.68 -2.36 -38.69
C ASP A 80 24.38 -3.05 -39.17
N LEU A 81 24.50 -4.25 -39.73
CA LEU A 81 23.34 -5.06 -40.12
C LEU A 81 22.52 -5.50 -38.90
N LYS A 82 23.18 -5.90 -37.80
CA LYS A 82 22.48 -6.25 -36.55
C LYS A 82 21.67 -5.06 -36.04
N LEU A 83 22.29 -3.88 -35.95
CA LEU A 83 21.63 -2.65 -35.52
C LEU A 83 20.43 -2.33 -36.42
N LYS A 84 20.62 -2.44 -37.74
CA LYS A 84 19.59 -2.12 -38.73
C LYS A 84 18.40 -3.07 -38.73
N TRP A 85 18.59 -4.36 -38.45
CA TRP A 85 17.48 -5.33 -38.56
C TRP A 85 16.86 -5.72 -37.22
N PHE A 86 17.63 -5.69 -36.12
CA PHE A 86 17.18 -6.16 -34.81
C PHE A 86 16.98 -5.04 -33.79
N GLN A 87 17.69 -3.92 -33.90
CA GLN A 87 17.65 -2.82 -32.93
C GLN A 87 16.90 -1.56 -33.42
N ILE A 88 16.19 -1.65 -34.54
CA ILE A 88 15.21 -0.61 -34.86
C ILE A 88 14.07 -0.73 -33.84
N TYR A 89 13.89 0.29 -33.02
CA TYR A 89 12.74 0.38 -32.12
C TYR A 89 11.59 1.01 -32.89
N ASN A 90 10.61 0.19 -33.30
CA ASN A 90 9.36 0.68 -33.87
C ASN A 90 8.28 0.87 -32.80
N CYS A 91 8.56 0.45 -31.56
CA CYS A 91 7.75 0.81 -30.42
C CYS A 91 7.82 2.31 -30.19
N PRO A 92 6.69 3.03 -30.10
CA PRO A 92 6.72 4.41 -29.66
C PRO A 92 7.43 4.42 -28.32
N ASP A 93 8.48 5.22 -28.22
CA ASP A 93 9.19 5.43 -26.97
C ASP A 93 8.10 5.77 -25.95
N SER A 94 7.84 4.81 -25.06
CA SER A 94 6.99 5.06 -23.92
C SER A 94 7.70 6.05 -22.98
N SER A 95 8.75 6.76 -23.39
CA SER A 95 9.18 7.96 -22.68
C SER A 95 8.04 8.95 -22.49
N ASP A 96 6.99 8.97 -23.32
CA ASP A 96 5.79 9.81 -23.07
C ASP A 96 4.66 9.12 -22.26
N LEU A 97 4.73 7.80 -22.02
CA LEU A 97 3.73 7.07 -21.21
C LEU A 97 4.29 6.50 -19.88
N SER A 98 5.61 6.32 -19.80
CA SER A 98 6.37 5.73 -18.71
C SER A 98 7.16 6.78 -17.91
N THR A 99 7.49 7.95 -18.46
CA THR A 99 7.90 9.10 -17.62
C THR A 99 6.71 9.84 -17.01
N ALA A 100 5.51 9.52 -17.50
CA ALA A 100 4.24 9.78 -16.83
C ALA A 100 3.62 8.48 -16.32
N THR A 101 4.40 7.54 -15.75
CA THR A 101 3.88 6.83 -14.58
C THR A 101 3.73 7.86 -13.48
N SER A 102 2.66 8.67 -13.60
CA SER A 102 2.05 9.40 -12.52
C SER A 102 2.06 8.44 -11.36
N MET A 103 2.81 8.77 -10.31
CA MET A 103 2.87 7.98 -9.10
C MET A 103 1.43 7.77 -8.66
N GLY A 104 0.88 6.60 -9.02
CA GLY A 104 -0.55 6.38 -8.94
C GLY A 104 -0.98 6.56 -7.49
N VAL A 105 -2.23 6.92 -7.28
CA VAL A 105 -2.82 6.99 -5.93
C VAL A 105 -2.54 5.73 -5.09
N THR A 106 -2.20 4.60 -5.73
CA THR A 106 -1.72 3.36 -5.14
C THR A 106 -0.37 3.48 -4.43
N THR A 107 0.65 4.13 -5.00
CA THR A 107 1.95 4.35 -4.34
C THR A 107 1.84 5.36 -3.19
N MET A 108 0.88 6.28 -3.25
CA MET A 108 0.59 7.23 -2.16
C MET A 108 -0.45 6.73 -1.15
N ALA A 109 -1.02 5.53 -1.35
CA ALA A 109 -2.02 4.96 -0.45
C ALA A 109 -1.48 4.75 0.96
N GLY A 110 -0.19 4.41 1.09
CA GLY A 110 0.46 4.27 2.39
C GLY A 110 0.42 5.55 3.23
N LEU A 111 0.64 6.70 2.60
CA LEU A 111 0.60 8.00 3.27
C LEU A 111 -0.83 8.36 3.74
N PHE A 112 -1.84 8.07 2.91
CA PHE A 112 -3.23 8.30 3.29
C PHE A 112 -3.64 7.44 4.50
N VAL A 113 -3.20 6.17 4.54
CA VAL A 113 -3.46 5.26 5.66
C VAL A 113 -2.79 5.76 6.95
N THR A 114 -1.53 6.20 6.90
CA THR A 114 -0.84 6.70 8.10
C THR A 114 -1.49 7.96 8.65
N PHE A 115 -1.84 8.94 7.80
CA PHE A 115 -2.57 10.13 8.24
C PHE A 115 -3.96 9.79 8.79
N GLY A 116 -4.67 8.83 8.19
CA GLY A 116 -5.96 8.34 8.67
C GLY A 116 -5.88 7.76 10.09
N VAL A 117 -4.89 6.89 10.36
CA VAL A 117 -4.70 6.28 11.69
C VAL A 117 -4.31 7.32 12.74
N ILE A 118 -3.39 8.23 12.43
CA ILE A 118 -2.96 9.31 13.34
C ILE A 118 -4.14 10.22 13.68
N SER A 119 -4.93 10.60 12.67
CA SER A 119 -6.13 11.44 12.85
C SER A 119 -7.17 10.77 13.74
N LEU A 120 -7.46 9.48 13.51
CA LEU A 120 -8.41 8.72 14.30
C LEU A 120 -7.95 8.57 15.77
N LEU A 121 -6.67 8.26 15.99
CA LEU A 121 -6.10 8.14 17.33
C LEU A 121 -6.15 9.46 18.09
N SER A 122 -5.83 10.57 17.41
CA SER A 122 -5.91 11.92 17.98
C SER A 122 -7.34 12.28 18.41
N LEU A 123 -8.33 12.02 17.54
CA LEU A 123 -9.75 12.24 17.85
C LEU A 123 -10.24 11.38 19.03
N LEU A 124 -9.83 10.11 19.09
CA LEU A 124 -10.20 9.22 20.19
C LEU A 124 -9.62 9.68 21.52
N LEU A 125 -8.33 10.02 21.57
CA LEU A 125 -7.69 10.55 22.79
C LEU A 125 -8.32 11.87 23.23
N PHE A 126 -8.61 12.78 22.28
CA PHE A 126 -9.24 14.04 22.58
C PHE A 126 -10.67 13.86 23.12
N ALA A 127 -11.49 13.03 22.48
CA ALA A 127 -12.84 12.74 22.94
C ALA A 127 -12.83 12.05 24.31
N TRP A 128 -11.91 11.11 24.54
CA TRP A 128 -11.81 10.40 25.80
C TRP A 128 -11.36 11.29 26.94
N THR A 129 -10.32 12.11 26.74
CA THR A 129 -9.87 13.09 27.75
C THR A 129 -10.93 14.14 28.04
N ARG A 130 -11.61 14.68 27.02
CA ARG A 130 -12.75 15.61 27.20
C ARG A 130 -13.88 14.96 27.99
N ARG A 131 -14.29 13.74 27.64
CA ARG A 131 -15.36 13.02 28.37
C ARG A 131 -14.95 12.66 29.79
N PHE A 132 -13.71 12.23 30.01
CA PHE A 132 -13.20 11.91 31.34
C PHE A 132 -13.17 13.15 32.23
N LEU A 133 -12.68 14.29 31.73
CA LEU A 133 -12.64 15.55 32.48
C LEU A 133 -14.04 16.08 32.80
N ILE A 134 -14.97 16.06 31.83
CA ILE A 134 -16.35 16.49 32.08
C ILE A 134 -17.01 15.57 33.12
N LYS A 135 -16.84 14.24 33.01
CA LYS A 135 -17.36 13.29 33.99
C LYS A 135 -16.73 13.49 35.36
N ASP A 136 -15.43 13.70 35.45
CA ASP A 136 -14.74 13.91 36.74
C ASP A 136 -15.21 15.22 37.41
N ILE A 137 -15.36 16.30 36.64
CA ILE A 137 -15.92 17.56 37.15
C ILE A 137 -17.38 17.38 37.59
N LEU A 138 -18.21 16.72 36.78
CA LEU A 138 -19.65 16.53 37.05
C LEU A 138 -19.88 15.57 38.21
N PHE A 139 -19.06 14.53 38.35
CA PHE A 139 -19.03 13.62 39.50
C PHE A 139 -18.61 14.35 40.78
N LYS A 140 -17.59 15.22 40.71
CA LYS A 140 -17.20 16.09 41.83
C LYS A 140 -18.31 17.06 42.24
N LEU A 141 -19.04 17.63 41.27
CA LEU A 141 -20.18 18.51 41.55
C LEU A 141 -21.36 17.76 42.18
N MET A 142 -21.70 16.57 41.69
CA MET A 142 -22.73 15.73 42.33
C MET A 142 -22.33 15.30 43.74
N ASN A 143 -21.09 14.89 43.94
CA ASN A 143 -20.61 14.47 45.27
C ASN A 143 -20.61 15.65 46.27
N ARG A 144 -20.23 16.86 45.83
CA ARG A 144 -20.38 18.07 46.64
C ARG A 144 -21.84 18.37 46.99
N ASN A 145 -22.75 18.31 46.02
CA ASN A 145 -24.18 18.53 46.27
C ASN A 145 -24.74 17.52 47.29
N ASN A 146 -24.37 16.25 47.18
CA ASN A 146 -24.78 15.23 48.15
C ASN A 146 -24.26 15.54 49.56
N SER A 147 -23.01 15.97 49.70
CA SER A 147 -22.45 16.35 51.01
C SER A 147 -23.12 17.59 51.62
N LEU A 148 -23.51 18.56 50.79
CA LEU A 148 -24.24 19.75 51.23
C LEU A 148 -25.67 19.39 51.65
N VAL A 149 -26.35 18.51 50.90
CA VAL A 149 -27.68 18.00 51.26
C VAL A 149 -27.62 17.22 52.57
N GLU A 150 -26.62 16.37 52.79
CA GLU A 150 -26.40 15.66 54.06
C GLU A 150 -26.13 16.63 55.24
N GLN A 151 -25.37 17.71 55.00
CA GLN A 151 -25.17 18.77 55.99
C GLN A 151 -26.46 19.53 56.32
N GLN A 152 -27.33 19.78 55.34
CA GLN A 152 -28.63 20.40 55.58
C GLN A 152 -29.54 19.46 56.39
N VAL A 153 -29.64 18.18 56.00
CA VAL A 153 -30.46 17.18 56.70
C VAL A 153 -30.00 16.98 58.15
N SER A 154 -28.69 16.96 58.41
CA SER A 154 -28.15 16.87 59.77
C SER A 154 -28.39 18.15 60.59
N ASN A 155 -28.27 19.33 59.99
CA ASN A 155 -28.56 20.61 60.65
C ASN A 155 -30.06 20.78 60.97
N THR A 156 -30.96 20.34 60.09
CA THR A 156 -32.41 20.34 60.36
C THR A 156 -32.77 19.37 61.49
N LYS A 157 -32.16 18.18 61.53
CA LYS A 157 -32.33 17.24 62.66
C LYS A 157 -31.81 17.84 63.98
N ARG A 158 -30.66 18.51 63.97
CA ARG A 158 -30.08 19.15 65.17
C ARG A 158 -30.96 20.30 65.69
N SER A 159 -31.48 21.15 64.81
CA SER A 159 -32.42 22.24 65.16
C SER A 159 -33.73 21.71 65.79
N SER A 160 -34.26 20.60 65.28
CA SER A 160 -35.47 19.97 65.85
C SER A 160 -35.26 19.35 67.23
N LYS A 161 -34.04 18.90 67.55
CA LYS A 161 -33.68 18.33 68.86
C LYS A 161 -33.54 19.43 69.93
N THR A 162 -32.87 20.54 69.60
CA THR A 162 -32.73 21.70 70.50
C THR A 162 -34.08 22.36 70.82
N ARG A 163 -35.04 22.34 69.89
CA ARG A 163 -36.42 22.85 70.11
C ARG A 163 -37.30 21.89 70.92
N LYS A 164 -36.90 20.63 71.10
CA LYS A 164 -37.61 19.63 71.91
C LYS A 164 -37.11 19.65 73.36
N ASP A 165 -35.80 19.81 73.58
CA ASP A 165 -35.21 19.95 74.92
C ASP A 165 -35.63 21.26 75.63
N SER A 166 -35.74 22.37 74.89
CA SER A 166 -36.26 23.63 75.46
C SER A 166 -37.74 23.55 75.86
N ARG A 167 -38.54 22.73 75.16
CA ARG A 167 -39.95 22.48 75.54
C ARG A 167 -40.12 21.53 76.72
N ILE A 168 -39.16 20.64 76.98
CA ILE A 168 -39.18 19.74 78.14
C ILE A 168 -38.73 20.47 79.41
N SER A 169 -37.73 21.35 79.31
CA SER A 169 -37.30 22.21 80.42
C SER A 169 -38.43 23.14 80.92
N GLN A 170 -39.21 23.72 80.00
CA GLN A 170 -40.30 24.65 80.34
C GLN A 170 -41.56 23.96 80.94
N ARG A 171 -41.66 22.62 80.87
CA ARG A 171 -42.81 21.87 81.39
C ARG A 171 -42.63 21.37 82.83
N SER A 172 -41.46 21.60 83.45
CA SER A 172 -41.15 21.10 84.81
C SER A 172 -41.31 22.11 85.96
N SER A 173 -41.70 23.37 85.69
CA SER A 173 -41.99 24.38 86.73
C SER A 173 -43.41 24.94 86.71
N PHE A 174 -44.41 24.18 86.23
CA PHE A 174 -45.81 24.52 86.46
C PHE A 174 -46.33 23.75 87.68
N ASN A 175 -46.47 24.48 88.80
CA ASN A 175 -47.06 24.05 90.06
C ASN A 175 -48.48 23.53 89.86
N ILE A 176 -48.78 22.39 90.48
CA ILE A 176 -50.16 21.95 90.73
C ILE A 176 -50.51 22.34 92.17
N VAL A 177 -51.41 23.31 92.29
CA VAL A 177 -52.17 23.61 93.51
C VAL A 177 -53.23 22.52 93.62
N HIS A 178 -53.33 21.87 94.77
CA HIS A 178 -54.49 21.06 95.11
C HIS A 178 -55.07 21.58 96.42
N PHE A 179 -56.41 21.69 96.43
CA PHE A 179 -57.24 22.15 97.55
C PHE A 179 -56.93 21.45 98.87
#